data_AF-A0A2D9QNX8-F1
#
_entry.id   AF-A0A2D9QNX8-F1
#
_cell.length_a   1.000
_cell.length_b   1.000
_cell.length_c   1.000
_cell.angle_alpha   90.00
_cell.angle_beta   90.00
_cell.angle_gamma   90.00
#
_symmetry.space_group_name_H-M   'P 1'
#
loop_
_entity.id
_entity.type
_entity.pdbx_description
1 polymer ?
#
loop_
_entity_poly.entity_id
_entity_poly.type
_entity_poly.pdbx_seq_one_letter_code
_entity_poly.pdbx_strand_id
1 'polypeptide(L)'
;MLTKRMFEAAKKIAHTKGKKLMVIGDPCSGNYFQFMSTMFPNCEHGDVTVDLHGCDECNRMDINDMSAWEEFDDAAFVVMETGVLGFSKDIGMVLSQIRRVSGGDFLSAGGNKGFLWEKFLYKTYSKELVYSMDPFDSRVDDHYSGILLGRKGTFRQKF
;
A
#
# COMPACT_ATOMS: atom_id res chain seq x y z
N MET A 1 13.12 -7.26 -7.95
CA MET A 1 12.35 -6.04 -7.63
C MET A 1 11.69 -6.23 -6.27
N LEU A 2 11.74 -5.24 -5.38
CA LEU A 2 11.33 -5.39 -3.97
C LEU A 2 9.85 -5.79 -3.82
N THR A 3 8.96 -5.11 -4.53
CA THR A 3 7.52 -5.39 -4.51
C THR A 3 7.20 -6.84 -4.87
N LYS A 4 7.78 -7.37 -5.97
CA LYS A 4 7.59 -8.77 -6.35
C LYS A 4 8.01 -9.73 -5.22
N ARG A 5 9.14 -9.45 -4.57
CA ARG A 5 9.62 -10.26 -3.44
C ARG A 5 8.65 -10.21 -2.25
N MET A 6 8.13 -9.03 -1.92
CA MET A 6 7.18 -8.85 -0.82
C MET A 6 5.81 -9.43 -1.13
N PHE A 7 5.34 -9.33 -2.38
CA PHE A 7 4.12 -9.96 -2.84
C PHE A 7 4.19 -11.48 -2.70
N GLU A 8 5.26 -12.12 -3.20
CA GLU A 8 5.47 -13.57 -3.05
C GLU A 8 5.54 -13.98 -1.58
N ALA A 9 6.16 -13.15 -0.73
CA ALA A 9 6.18 -13.38 0.70
C ALA A 9 4.78 -13.30 1.31
N ALA A 10 4.00 -12.27 0.99
CA ALA A 10 2.63 -12.10 1.44
C ALA A 10 1.74 -13.27 1.02
N LYS A 11 1.81 -13.68 -0.25
CA LYS A 11 1.11 -14.85 -0.82
C LYS A 11 1.46 -16.14 -0.08
N LYS A 12 2.75 -16.37 0.19
CA LYS A 12 3.21 -17.53 0.96
C LYS A 12 2.68 -17.52 2.40
N ILE A 13 2.66 -16.34 3.05
CA ILE A 13 2.14 -16.21 4.43
C ILE A 13 0.65 -16.48 4.44
N ALA A 14 -0.11 -15.90 3.50
CA ALA A 14 -1.55 -16.07 3.37
C ALA A 14 -1.90 -17.56 3.26
N HIS A 15 -1.26 -18.26 2.32
CA HIS A 15 -1.41 -19.70 2.15
C HIS A 15 -1.04 -20.49 3.43
N THR A 16 0.10 -20.18 4.06
CA THR A 16 0.58 -20.90 5.25
C THR A 16 -0.34 -20.72 6.45
N LYS A 17 -0.96 -19.54 6.59
CA LYS A 17 -1.82 -19.20 7.72
C LYS A 17 -3.31 -19.44 7.43
N GLY A 18 -3.68 -19.85 6.22
CA GLY A 18 -5.08 -19.99 5.81
C GLY A 18 -5.85 -18.67 5.80
N LYS A 19 -5.16 -17.55 5.55
CA LYS A 19 -5.76 -16.21 5.44
C LYS A 19 -5.91 -15.82 3.97
N LYS A 20 -6.83 -14.90 3.68
CA LYS A 20 -6.94 -14.27 2.37
C LYS A 20 -5.81 -13.26 2.17
N LEU A 21 -5.34 -13.09 0.94
CA LEU A 21 -4.41 -12.04 0.56
C LEU A 21 -5.19 -10.79 0.14
N MET A 22 -5.02 -9.69 0.88
CA MET A 22 -5.50 -8.36 0.49
C MET A 22 -4.36 -7.56 -0.13
N VAL A 23 -4.55 -7.02 -1.33
CA VAL A 23 -3.61 -6.13 -1.99
C VAL A 23 -4.18 -4.71 -1.99
N ILE A 24 -3.47 -3.78 -1.37
CA ILE A 24 -3.79 -2.35 -1.39
C ILE A 24 -2.81 -1.69 -2.34
N GLY A 25 -3.24 -1.47 -3.58
CA GLY A 25 -2.31 -1.16 -4.65
C GLY A 25 -3.02 -0.86 -5.95
N ASP A 26 -2.20 -0.57 -6.95
CA ASP A 26 -2.64 -0.42 -8.33
C ASP A 26 -2.01 -1.55 -9.18
N PRO A 27 -2.43 -2.82 -8.98
CA PRO A 27 -1.88 -3.96 -9.72
C PRO A 27 -2.15 -3.86 -11.22
N CYS A 28 -3.23 -3.16 -11.59
CA CYS A 28 -3.66 -2.93 -12.97
C CYS A 28 -2.92 -1.79 -13.67
N SER A 29 -1.95 -1.14 -13.02
CA SER A 29 -1.18 -0.02 -13.62
C SER A 29 -2.11 1.06 -14.17
N GLY A 30 -3.07 1.50 -13.35
CA GLY A 30 -4.06 2.54 -13.60
C GLY A 30 -3.57 3.49 -14.68
N ASN A 31 -4.36 3.60 -15.74
CA ASN A 31 -4.09 4.10 -17.12
C ASN A 31 -3.10 5.26 -17.35
N TYR A 32 -2.56 5.89 -16.32
CA TYR A 32 -1.80 7.12 -16.39
C TYR A 32 -0.34 6.95 -16.80
N PHE A 33 0.31 5.80 -16.58
CA PHE A 33 1.71 5.61 -17.02
C PHE A 33 2.06 4.17 -17.41
N GLN A 34 1.45 3.68 -18.49
CA GLN A 34 1.85 2.40 -19.11
C GLN A 34 3.35 2.35 -19.47
N PHE A 35 3.99 3.51 -19.74
CA PHE A 35 5.44 3.61 -20.01
C PHE A 35 6.33 3.52 -18.76
N MET A 36 5.82 3.83 -17.57
CA MET A 36 6.56 3.74 -16.30
C MET A 36 6.25 2.48 -15.51
N SER A 37 5.41 1.57 -16.03
CA SER A 37 5.09 0.27 -15.43
C SER A 37 6.34 -0.61 -15.17
N THR A 38 7.47 -0.34 -15.83
CA THR A 38 8.76 -0.98 -15.52
C THR A 38 9.47 -0.37 -14.29
N MET A 39 9.11 0.86 -13.89
CA MET A 39 9.57 1.53 -12.67
C MET A 39 8.64 1.32 -11.47
N PHE A 40 7.34 1.08 -11.72
CA PHE A 40 6.36 0.70 -10.71
C PHE A 40 6.17 -0.80 -10.76
N PRO A 41 6.75 -1.57 -9.84
CA PRO A 41 6.69 -3.02 -9.95
C PRO A 41 5.24 -3.50 -9.82
N ASN A 42 4.68 -4.03 -10.91
CA ASN A 42 3.35 -4.61 -10.88
C ASN A 42 3.29 -5.72 -9.82
N CYS A 43 2.36 -5.59 -8.88
CA CYS A 43 1.90 -6.71 -8.07
C CYS A 43 0.69 -7.37 -8.76
N GLU A 44 0.45 -8.65 -8.53
CA GLU A 44 -0.77 -9.30 -8.98
C GLU A 44 -1.92 -8.96 -8.02
N HIS A 45 -3.15 -9.31 -8.41
CA HIS A 45 -4.31 -9.20 -7.53
C HIS A 45 -4.19 -10.15 -6.33
N GLY A 46 -4.79 -9.75 -5.22
CA GLY A 46 -5.06 -10.64 -4.09
C GLY A 46 -6.40 -11.37 -4.26
N ASP A 47 -6.81 -12.09 -3.22
CA ASP A 47 -8.21 -12.53 -3.07
C ASP A 47 -9.15 -11.33 -2.92
N VAL A 48 -8.62 -10.22 -2.39
CA VAL A 48 -9.23 -8.89 -2.37
C VAL A 48 -8.19 -7.90 -2.85
N THR A 49 -8.55 -7.03 -3.79
CA THR A 49 -7.71 -5.91 -4.21
C THR A 49 -8.45 -4.60 -3.96
N VAL A 50 -7.85 -3.72 -3.17
CA VAL A 50 -8.27 -2.34 -2.92
C VAL A 50 -7.44 -1.42 -3.79
N ASP A 51 -8.10 -0.77 -4.75
CA ASP A 51 -7.48 0.10 -5.74
C ASP A 51 -8.17 1.48 -5.73
N LEU A 52 -7.36 2.55 -5.76
CA LEU A 52 -7.82 3.94 -5.81
C LEU A 52 -8.46 4.30 -7.15
N HIS A 53 -7.99 3.71 -8.24
CA HIS A 53 -8.44 4.05 -9.59
C HIS A 53 -9.39 2.99 -10.17
N GLY A 54 -9.28 1.76 -9.69
CA GLY A 54 -10.15 0.65 -10.02
C GLY A 54 -9.86 0.08 -11.40
N CYS A 55 -9.71 -1.23 -11.48
CA CYS A 55 -10.00 -2.00 -12.69
C CYS A 55 -11.22 -2.88 -12.46
N ASP A 56 -11.81 -3.41 -13.52
CA ASP A 56 -13.07 -4.17 -13.49
C ASP A 56 -13.02 -5.42 -12.57
N GLU A 57 -11.82 -5.84 -12.17
CA GLU A 57 -11.56 -7.00 -11.30
C GLU A 57 -11.23 -6.60 -9.84
N CYS A 58 -11.29 -5.32 -9.47
CA CYS A 58 -10.94 -4.81 -8.13
C CYS A 58 -12.15 -4.37 -7.31
N ASN A 59 -12.05 -4.54 -5.98
CA ASN A 59 -12.93 -3.85 -5.05
C ASN A 59 -12.50 -2.39 -4.97
N ARG A 60 -13.33 -1.51 -5.52
CA ARG A 60 -13.09 -0.07 -5.44
C ARG A 60 -13.38 0.41 -4.03
N MET A 61 -12.36 0.93 -3.36
CA MET A 61 -12.48 1.48 -2.01
C MET A 61 -11.53 2.66 -1.85
N ASP A 62 -12.02 3.74 -1.25
CA ASP A 62 -11.15 4.81 -0.74
C ASP A 62 -10.58 4.38 0.61
N ILE A 63 -9.25 4.24 0.69
CA ILE A 63 -8.56 3.89 1.95
C ILE A 63 -8.84 4.88 3.09
N ASN A 64 -9.28 6.10 2.77
CA ASN A 64 -9.64 7.14 3.73
C ASN A 64 -11.06 7.01 4.26
N ASP A 65 -11.92 6.19 3.66
CA ASP A 65 -13.27 5.93 4.13
C ASP A 65 -13.25 4.83 5.20
N MET A 66 -13.34 5.24 6.46
CA MET A 66 -13.32 4.31 7.61
C MET A 66 -14.52 3.37 7.64
N SER A 67 -15.66 3.77 7.09
CA SER A 67 -16.84 2.90 7.04
C SER A 67 -16.65 1.78 6.01
N ALA A 68 -15.94 2.02 4.91
CA ALA A 68 -15.62 0.96 3.95
C ALA A 68 -14.72 -0.14 4.54
N TRP A 69 -13.90 0.17 5.56
CA TRP A 69 -13.11 -0.84 6.26
C TRP A 69 -13.95 -1.81 7.09
N GLU A 70 -15.17 -1.44 7.47
CA GLU A 70 -16.07 -2.28 8.29
C GLU A 70 -16.55 -3.54 7.54
N GLU A 71 -16.43 -3.55 6.21
CA GLU A 71 -16.76 -4.72 5.37
C GLU A 71 -15.76 -5.88 5.53
N PHE A 72 -14.59 -5.62 6.13
CA PHE A 72 -13.54 -6.62 6.30
C PHE A 72 -13.46 -7.13 7.74
N ASP A 73 -13.44 -8.45 7.87
CA ASP A 73 -13.29 -9.15 9.15
C ASP A 73 -11.92 -8.92 9.80
N ASP A 74 -11.91 -8.91 11.13
CA ASP A 74 -10.70 -8.84 11.95
C ASP A 74 -9.79 -10.04 11.71
N ALA A 75 -8.48 -9.78 11.58
CA ALA A 75 -7.42 -10.77 11.41
C ALA A 75 -7.60 -11.79 10.27
N ALA A 76 -8.50 -11.53 9.31
CA ALA A 76 -8.80 -12.43 8.20
C ALA A 76 -7.78 -12.37 7.05
N PHE A 77 -6.93 -11.35 7.03
CA PHE A 77 -6.09 -11.05 5.88
C PHE A 77 -4.58 -11.09 6.17
N VAL A 78 -3.81 -11.35 5.12
CA VAL A 78 -2.45 -10.84 4.99
C VAL A 78 -2.53 -9.65 4.04
N VAL A 79 -1.99 -8.51 4.44
CA VAL A 79 -2.09 -7.28 3.66
C VAL A 79 -0.76 -7.01 2.96
N MET A 80 -0.81 -6.75 1.66
CA MET A 80 0.31 -6.30 0.83
C MET A 80 0.00 -4.91 0.26
N GLU A 81 0.94 -3.98 0.36
CA GLU A 81 0.75 -2.59 -0.09
C GLU A 81 1.87 -2.14 -1.05
N THR A 82 1.52 -1.31 -2.03
CA THR A 82 2.45 -0.90 -3.10
C THR A 82 2.51 0.62 -3.38
N GLY A 83 2.30 1.46 -2.36
CA GLY A 83 2.38 2.92 -2.44
C GLY A 83 1.06 3.67 -2.38
N VAL A 84 -0.09 2.97 -2.38
CA VAL A 84 -1.44 3.58 -2.26
C VAL A 84 -1.62 4.30 -0.93
N LEU A 85 -0.96 3.88 0.14
CA LEU A 85 -1.00 4.60 1.43
C LEU A 85 -0.37 5.99 1.35
N GLY A 86 0.38 6.28 0.29
CA GLY A 86 0.83 7.63 -0.04
C GLY A 86 -0.29 8.66 -0.17
N PHE A 87 -1.52 8.22 -0.43
CA PHE A 87 -2.73 9.05 -0.53
C PHE A 87 -3.53 9.16 0.77
N SER A 88 -3.03 8.60 1.87
CA SER A 88 -3.71 8.69 3.15
C SER A 88 -3.77 10.13 3.65
N LYS A 89 -4.95 10.54 4.15
CA LYS A 89 -5.17 11.81 4.85
C LYS A 89 -4.88 11.70 6.34
N ASP A 90 -5.02 10.50 6.90
CA ASP A 90 -4.66 10.14 8.26
C ASP A 90 -4.04 8.74 8.28
N ILE A 91 -2.72 8.69 8.17
CA ILE A 91 -1.99 7.44 8.08
C ILE A 91 -2.11 6.59 9.36
N GLY A 92 -2.30 7.22 10.51
CA GLY A 92 -2.48 6.51 11.79
C GLY A 92 -3.80 5.74 11.80
N MET A 93 -4.89 6.38 11.38
CA MET A 93 -6.19 5.74 11.27
C MET A 93 -6.18 4.61 10.25
N VAL A 94 -5.60 4.82 9.06
CA VAL A 94 -5.52 3.76 8.04
C VAL A 94 -4.68 2.58 8.53
N LEU A 95 -3.52 2.83 9.16
CA LEU A 95 -2.69 1.76 9.73
C LEU A 95 -3.42 1.00 10.85
N SER A 96 -4.28 1.66 11.63
CA SER A 96 -5.08 0.98 12.64
C SER A 96 -6.07 -0.03 12.04
N GLN A 97 -6.68 0.31 10.91
CA GLN A 97 -7.56 -0.60 10.18
C GLN A 97 -6.77 -1.74 9.53
N ILE A 98 -5.62 -1.44 8.92
CA ILE A 98 -4.72 -2.48 8.37
C ILE A 98 -4.29 -3.44 9.48
N ARG A 99 -3.92 -2.94 10.66
CA ARG A 99 -3.57 -3.78 11.81
C ARG A 99 -4.74 -4.67 12.21
N ARG A 100 -5.95 -4.12 12.29
CA ARG A 100 -7.17 -4.85 12.65
C ARG A 100 -7.43 -6.00 11.66
N VAL A 101 -7.54 -5.72 10.36
CA VAL A 101 -7.89 -6.73 9.34
C VAL A 101 -6.76 -7.74 9.11
N SER A 102 -5.50 -7.32 9.30
CA SER A 102 -4.35 -8.22 9.12
C SER A 102 -4.02 -9.06 10.34
N GLY A 103 -4.41 -8.61 11.54
CA GLY A 103 -3.93 -9.16 12.80
C GLY A 103 -2.41 -9.06 12.96
N GLY A 104 -1.77 -8.10 12.27
CA GLY A 104 -0.32 -7.89 12.29
C GLY A 104 0.45 -8.53 11.14
N ASP A 105 -0.21 -9.13 10.14
CA ASP A 105 0.42 -9.65 8.92
C ASP A 105 0.37 -8.60 7.79
N PHE A 106 1.24 -7.60 7.84
CA PHE A 106 1.28 -6.48 6.90
C PHE A 106 2.66 -6.30 6.27
N LEU A 107 2.70 -6.25 4.94
CA LEU A 107 3.87 -5.95 4.14
C LEU A 107 3.58 -4.77 3.24
N SER A 108 4.53 -3.86 3.14
CA SER A 108 4.47 -2.70 2.25
C SER A 108 5.76 -2.64 1.45
N ALA A 109 5.65 -2.66 0.13
CA ALA A 109 6.77 -2.36 -0.75
C ALA A 109 7.20 -0.89 -0.66
N GLY A 110 6.38 -0.06 -0.03
CA GLY A 110 6.54 1.37 0.02
C GLY A 110 6.07 2.03 -1.28
N GLY A 111 6.15 3.36 -1.28
CA GLY A 111 5.98 4.15 -2.50
C GLY A 111 7.32 4.33 -3.21
N ASN A 112 7.28 4.85 -4.44
CA ASN A 112 8.49 5.27 -5.12
C ASN A 112 9.33 6.17 -4.21
N LYS A 113 10.62 5.82 -4.08
CA LYS A 113 11.63 6.61 -3.36
C LYS A 113 12.72 7.07 -4.31
N GLY A 114 13.26 8.25 -4.04
CA GLY A 114 14.36 8.80 -4.80
C GLY A 114 14.21 10.28 -5.04
N PHE A 115 15.34 10.96 -5.09
CA PHE A 115 15.43 12.41 -5.21
C PHE A 115 14.59 12.99 -6.36
N LEU A 116 14.59 12.32 -7.53
CA LEU A 116 13.81 12.74 -8.69
C LEU A 116 12.30 12.62 -8.44
N TRP A 117 11.87 11.53 -7.81
CA TRP A 117 10.48 11.32 -7.43
C TRP A 117 10.01 12.36 -6.42
N GLU A 118 10.73 12.46 -5.30
CA GLU A 118 10.38 13.30 -4.15
C GLU A 118 10.38 14.80 -4.47
N LYS A 119 11.18 15.25 -5.44
CA LYS A 119 11.24 16.66 -5.84
C LYS A 119 10.33 17.02 -7.01
N PHE A 120 10.12 16.11 -7.96
CA PHE A 120 9.56 16.48 -9.27
C PHE A 120 8.42 15.58 -9.74
N LEU A 121 8.61 14.27 -9.80
CA LEU A 121 7.67 13.37 -10.50
C LEU A 121 6.36 13.14 -9.75
N TYR A 122 6.36 13.22 -8.42
CA TYR A 122 5.13 12.96 -7.67
C TYR A 122 4.03 13.99 -8.00
N LYS A 123 4.40 15.25 -8.26
CA LYS A 123 3.44 16.33 -8.61
C LYS A 123 2.79 16.12 -9.97
N THR A 124 3.51 15.51 -10.90
CA THR A 124 2.98 15.16 -12.23
C THR A 124 2.13 13.89 -12.16
N TYR A 125 2.38 13.04 -11.16
CA TYR A 125 1.61 11.83 -10.90
C TYR A 125 0.26 12.14 -10.25
N SER A 126 0.25 12.82 -9.09
CA SER A 126 -0.98 13.31 -8.48
C SER A 126 -0.72 14.44 -7.49
N LYS A 127 -1.65 15.39 -7.43
CA LYS A 127 -1.64 16.48 -6.44
C LYS A 127 -2.14 16.03 -5.07
N GLU A 128 -2.78 14.87 -4.99
CA GLU A 128 -3.35 14.30 -3.77
C GLU A 128 -2.37 13.40 -3.03
N LEU A 129 -1.22 13.08 -3.64
CA LEU A 129 -0.20 12.26 -3.01
C LEU A 129 0.50 13.04 -1.89
N VAL A 130 0.38 12.54 -0.66
CA VAL A 130 0.88 13.17 0.56
C VAL A 130 2.24 12.61 0.97
N TYR A 131 2.45 11.30 0.79
CA TYR A 131 3.64 10.62 1.30
C TYR A 131 4.38 9.77 0.26
N SER A 132 5.68 9.60 0.50
CA SER A 132 6.50 8.55 -0.11
C SER A 132 6.99 7.61 1.02
N MET A 133 6.55 6.35 0.97
CA MET A 133 6.68 5.40 2.08
C MET A 133 7.96 4.56 1.98
N ASP A 134 8.57 4.24 3.11
CA ASP A 134 9.60 3.21 3.20
C ASP A 134 8.97 1.81 3.04
N PRO A 135 9.73 0.84 2.50
CA PRO A 135 9.36 -0.56 2.61
C PRO A 135 9.24 -0.96 4.08
N PHE A 136 8.30 -1.85 4.38
CA PHE A 136 7.95 -2.22 5.74
C PHE A 136 7.43 -3.65 5.81
N ASP A 137 7.82 -4.37 6.86
CA ASP A 137 7.29 -5.69 7.22
C ASP A 137 6.99 -5.72 8.72
N SER A 138 5.70 -5.70 9.09
CA SER A 138 5.24 -5.60 10.48
C SER A 138 5.70 -6.72 11.40
N ARG A 139 6.27 -7.79 10.84
CA ARG A 139 6.76 -8.94 11.62
C ARG A 139 8.17 -8.72 12.14
N VAL A 140 8.90 -7.74 11.59
CA VAL A 140 10.28 -7.40 11.96
C VAL A 140 10.47 -5.91 12.22
N ASP A 141 9.60 -5.07 11.66
CA ASP A 141 9.63 -3.62 11.81
C ASP A 141 8.51 -3.15 12.75
N ASP A 142 8.87 -2.33 13.74
CA ASP A 142 7.90 -1.76 14.69
C ASP A 142 7.24 -0.47 14.19
N HIS A 143 7.83 0.19 13.18
CA HIS A 143 7.41 1.51 12.74
C HIS A 143 7.29 1.60 11.23
N TYR A 144 6.12 2.03 10.77
CA TYR A 144 5.89 2.47 9.41
C TYR A 144 6.40 3.90 9.23
N SER A 145 7.18 4.18 8.18
CA SER A 145 7.80 5.49 7.99
C SER A 145 7.83 5.93 6.54
N GLY A 146 8.14 7.21 6.35
CA GLY A 146 8.32 7.78 5.02
C GLY A 146 8.56 9.28 5.06
N ILE A 147 8.42 9.91 3.90
CA ILE A 147 8.67 11.34 3.66
C ILE A 147 7.34 12.02 3.36
N LEU A 148 7.14 13.21 3.92
CA LEU A 148 6.03 14.08 3.52
C LEU A 148 6.40 14.80 2.22
N LEU A 149 5.68 14.52 1.14
CA LEU A 149 5.93 15.11 -0.16
C LEU A 149 5.55 16.60 -0.17
N GLY A 150 6.37 17.42 -0.81
CA GLY A 150 6.13 18.87 -0.94
C GLY A 150 6.37 19.68 0.34
N ARG A 151 6.73 19.03 1.45
CA ARG A 151 7.12 19.67 2.71
C ARG A 151 8.51 19.14 3.12
N LYS A 152 9.18 19.84 4.03
CA LYS A 152 10.36 19.28 4.71
C LYS A 152 9.87 18.44 5.88
N GLY A 153 10.14 17.13 5.86
CA GLY A 153 9.88 16.27 7.01
C GLY A 153 9.74 14.79 6.66
N THR A 154 9.95 13.96 7.67
CA THR A 154 9.61 12.53 7.66
C THR A 154 8.45 12.28 8.60
N PHE A 155 7.75 11.16 8.42
CA PHE A 155 6.84 10.64 9.42
C PHE A 155 7.30 9.26 9.87
N ARG A 156 6.88 8.90 11.09
CA ARG A 156 7.13 7.60 11.68
C ARG A 156 5.97 7.27 12.60
N GLN A 157 5.28 6.18 12.31
CA GLN A 157 4.10 5.72 13.03
C GLN A 157 4.35 4.31 13.54
N LYS A 158 4.10 4.07 14.83
CA LYS A 158 4.17 2.72 15.37
C LYS A 158 3.03 1.88 14.77
N PHE A 159 3.36 0.67 14.33
CA PHE A 159 2.37 -0.26 13.80
C PHE A 159 1.68 -1.06 14.91
#